data_AF-A0A7K4K640-F1
#
_entry.id   AF-A0A7K4K640-F1
#
_cell.length_a   1.000
_cell.length_b   1.000
_cell.length_c   1.000
_cell.angle_alpha   90.00
_cell.angle_beta   90.00
_cell.angle_gamma   90.00
#
_symmetry.space_group_name_H-M   'P 1'
#
loop_
_entity.id
_entity.type
_entity.pdbx_description
1 polymer ?
#
loop_
_entity_poly.entity_id
_entity_poly.type
_entity_poly.pdbx_seq_one_letter_code
_entity_poly.pdbx_strand_id
1 'polypeptide(L)'
;QSLIFLVRDWSFPYEFSYGSDGGARFLEKRLKVSGNQHEELQNVRKHIHSCFSSISCFLLPHPGLKVATNPNFDGKLRGGSRARGYPAGIRLRGIPAPGATALGSLAEIDDEFIKNLKVLIPWLLRPESLDVKEINGNHITCRGLVEYFKVPAAAAAVVCGGDKPFLAPSDLQSKHAELRDEAVRLFRGVKKMGGEEFSRRYLQQLEAEIDELYIQYIKHNDSKN
;
A
#
# COMPACT_ATOMS: atom_id res chain seq x y z
N GLN A 1 -1.30 5.77 12.77
CA GLN A 1 -0.80 5.40 11.42
C GLN A 1 -0.32 6.66 10.71
N SER A 2 0.77 6.54 9.94
CA SER A 2 1.39 7.63 9.19
C SER A 2 0.81 7.77 7.76
N LEU A 3 0.59 9.01 7.32
CA LEU A 3 0.28 9.36 5.94
C LEU A 3 1.44 10.15 5.33
N ILE A 4 1.85 9.76 4.12
CA ILE A 4 2.95 10.41 3.40
C ILE A 4 2.46 10.89 2.04
N PHE A 5 2.49 12.20 1.83
CA PHE A 5 2.31 12.80 0.51
C PHE A 5 3.63 12.77 -0.26
N LEU A 6 3.77 11.81 -1.18
CA LEU A 6 4.89 11.80 -2.13
C LEU A 6 4.50 12.56 -3.39
N VAL A 7 4.95 13.81 -3.50
CA VAL A 7 4.67 14.65 -4.68
C VAL A 7 5.72 14.34 -5.74
N ARG A 8 5.27 13.76 -6.85
CA ARG A 8 6.11 13.43 -8.01
C ARG A 8 6.27 14.66 -8.91
N ASP A 9 7.37 14.68 -9.65
CA ASP A 9 7.64 15.67 -10.70
C ASP A 9 7.49 17.11 -10.21
N TRP A 10 8.00 17.38 -9.00
CA TRP A 10 7.96 18.71 -8.43
C TRP A 10 8.85 19.67 -9.22
N SER A 11 8.26 20.74 -9.75
CA SER A 11 8.90 21.65 -10.71
C SER A 11 9.33 22.99 -10.11
N PHE A 12 9.08 23.22 -8.81
CA PHE A 12 9.31 24.53 -8.16
C PHE A 12 10.27 24.44 -6.96
N PRO A 13 11.49 23.89 -7.14
CA PRO A 13 12.46 23.73 -6.04
C PRO A 13 12.91 25.06 -5.41
N TYR A 14 12.75 26.17 -6.14
CA TYR A 14 13.04 27.52 -5.67
C TYR A 14 12.00 28.06 -4.68
N GLU A 15 10.76 27.57 -4.70
CA GLU A 15 9.73 27.93 -3.70
C GLU A 15 9.81 26.97 -2.50
N PHE A 16 9.86 25.67 -2.80
CA PHE A 16 10.02 24.61 -1.81
C PHE A 16 11.04 23.59 -2.32
N SER A 17 12.14 23.43 -1.60
CA SER A 17 13.23 22.52 -1.96
C SER A 17 12.77 21.07 -2.04
N TYR A 18 13.50 20.25 -2.82
CA TYR A 18 13.28 18.81 -2.84
C TYR A 18 13.50 18.18 -1.46
N GLY A 19 12.85 17.03 -1.23
CA GLY A 19 12.96 16.27 -0.01
C GLY A 19 11.86 16.56 1.02
N SER A 20 12.08 16.07 2.23
CA SER A 20 11.10 16.12 3.33
C SER A 20 10.96 17.52 3.95
N ASP A 21 12.04 18.32 3.96
CA ASP A 21 12.02 19.66 4.57
C ASP A 21 11.14 20.64 3.77
N GLY A 22 11.41 20.78 2.47
CA GLY A 22 10.55 21.55 1.58
C GLY A 22 9.14 20.97 1.49
N GLY A 23 9.02 19.64 1.53
CA GLY A 23 7.73 18.95 1.61
C GLY A 23 6.92 19.31 2.85
N ALA A 24 7.54 19.37 4.04
CA ALA A 24 6.87 19.76 5.28
C ALA A 24 6.35 21.20 5.19
N ARG A 25 7.17 22.14 4.74
CA ARG A 25 6.78 23.55 4.57
C ARG A 25 5.67 23.73 3.54
N PHE A 26 5.77 23.00 2.42
CA PHE A 26 4.73 22.98 1.39
C PHE A 26 3.40 22.43 1.95
N LEU A 27 3.46 21.31 2.66
CA LEU A 27 2.28 20.65 3.19
C LEU A 27 1.60 21.49 4.27
N GLU A 28 2.37 22.11 5.17
CA GLU A 28 1.85 23.02 6.19
C GLU A 28 1.07 24.17 5.54
N LYS A 29 1.61 24.78 4.48
CA LYS A 29 0.91 25.82 3.71
C LYS A 29 -0.39 25.30 3.07
N ARG A 30 -0.41 24.06 2.57
CA ARG A 30 -1.57 23.49 1.83
C ARG A 30 -2.68 22.95 2.75
N LEU A 31 -2.31 22.40 3.90
CA LEU A 31 -3.25 21.85 4.88
C LEU A 31 -3.64 22.84 5.98
N LYS A 32 -3.06 24.05 6.01
CA LYS A 32 -3.48 25.11 6.95
C LYS A 32 -4.98 25.36 6.86
N VAL A 33 -5.66 25.16 7.98
CA VAL A 33 -7.06 25.53 8.18
C VAL A 33 -7.13 27.01 8.53
N SER A 34 -7.95 27.77 7.82
CA SER A 34 -8.20 29.19 8.07
C SER A 34 -9.69 29.49 7.98
N GLY A 35 -10.18 30.42 8.82
CA GLY A 35 -11.59 30.80 8.87
C GLY A 35 -12.12 31.42 7.57
N ASN A 36 -11.24 31.92 6.70
CA ASN A 36 -11.61 32.52 5.42
C ASN A 36 -11.76 31.50 4.28
N GLN A 37 -11.54 30.21 4.54
CA GLN A 37 -11.68 29.15 3.55
C GLN A 37 -13.11 28.60 3.51
N HIS A 38 -13.55 28.10 2.36
CA HIS A 38 -14.84 27.41 2.25
C HIS A 38 -14.95 26.26 3.26
N GLU A 39 -16.14 26.07 3.84
CA GLU A 39 -16.37 25.11 4.93
C GLU A 39 -15.98 23.68 4.54
N GLU A 40 -16.28 23.28 3.30
CA GLU A 40 -15.89 21.98 2.75
C GLU A 40 -14.36 21.76 2.82
N LEU A 41 -13.57 22.77 2.45
CA LEU A 41 -12.11 22.68 2.50
C LEU A 41 -11.59 22.62 3.93
N GLN A 42 -12.23 23.34 4.86
CA GLN A 42 -11.90 23.25 6.28
C GLN A 42 -12.20 21.85 6.82
N ASN A 43 -13.36 21.29 6.47
CA ASN A 43 -13.81 19.98 6.94
C ASN A 43 -12.88 18.87 6.43
N VAL A 44 -12.50 18.89 5.16
CA VAL A 44 -11.54 17.92 4.60
C VAL A 44 -10.19 18.02 5.32
N ARG A 45 -9.64 19.22 5.51
CA ARG A 45 -8.36 19.41 6.21
C ARG A 45 -8.42 18.94 7.67
N LYS A 46 -9.46 19.34 8.42
CA LYS A 46 -9.67 18.90 9.81
C LYS A 46 -9.79 17.38 9.90
N HIS A 47 -10.48 16.75 8.95
CA HIS A 47 -10.64 15.31 8.92
C HIS A 47 -9.32 14.58 8.65
N ILE A 48 -8.51 15.07 7.70
CA ILE A 48 -7.16 14.50 7.46
C ILE A 48 -6.34 14.51 8.76
N HIS A 49 -6.36 15.62 9.50
CA HIS A 49 -5.66 15.73 10.78
C HIS A 49 -6.22 14.80 11.89
N SER A 50 -7.50 14.43 11.84
CA SER A 50 -8.08 13.51 12.84
C SER A 50 -7.87 12.03 12.51
N CYS A 51 -7.61 11.70 11.24
CA CYS A 51 -7.43 10.31 10.80
C CYS A 51 -6.01 9.77 11.01
N PHE A 52 -4.98 10.63 10.94
CA PHE A 52 -3.58 10.20 10.95
C PHE A 52 -2.81 10.82 12.12
N SER A 53 -2.01 10.00 12.79
CA SER A 53 -1.18 10.42 13.92
C SER A 53 0.08 11.16 13.46
N SER A 54 0.50 10.89 12.23
CA SER A 54 1.62 11.57 11.58
C SER A 54 1.26 11.83 10.12
N ILE A 55 1.54 13.04 9.65
CA ILE A 55 1.33 13.45 8.27
C ILE A 55 2.62 14.11 7.81
N SER A 56 3.21 13.60 6.74
CA SER A 56 4.47 14.12 6.19
C SER A 56 4.37 14.24 4.67
N CYS A 57 5.32 14.96 4.08
CA CYS A 57 5.37 15.18 2.64
C CYS A 57 6.81 15.15 2.16
N PHE A 58 7.02 14.61 0.98
CA PHE A 58 8.32 14.57 0.31
C PHE A 58 8.14 15.04 -1.13
N LEU A 59 8.92 16.04 -1.54
CA LEU A 59 8.91 16.59 -2.90
C LEU A 59 10.01 15.91 -3.72
N LEU A 60 9.60 15.16 -4.75
CA LEU A 60 10.51 14.42 -5.60
C LEU A 60 10.63 15.12 -6.97
N PRO A 61 11.85 15.31 -7.50
CA PRO A 61 12.04 15.89 -8.84
C PRO A 61 11.49 14.97 -9.93
N HIS A 62 11.46 15.47 -11.16
CA HIS A 62 11.15 14.67 -12.33
C HIS A 62 12.30 13.68 -12.63
N PRO A 63 12.03 12.40 -13.00
CA PRO A 63 13.08 11.38 -13.19
C PRO A 63 13.91 11.55 -14.48
N GLY A 64 13.63 12.57 -15.27
CA GLY A 64 14.22 12.83 -16.58
C GLY A 64 13.35 12.33 -17.73
N LEU A 65 13.45 13.00 -18.90
CA LEU A 65 12.61 12.69 -20.06
C LEU A 65 12.83 11.28 -20.60
N LYS A 66 14.07 10.75 -20.53
CA LYS A 66 14.38 9.38 -20.96
C LYS A 66 13.55 8.35 -20.21
N VAL A 67 13.36 8.52 -18.90
CA VAL A 67 12.51 7.65 -18.09
C VAL A 67 11.03 7.87 -18.42
N ALA A 68 10.61 9.13 -18.59
CA ALA A 68 9.21 9.49 -18.76
C ALA A 68 8.63 9.10 -20.12
N THR A 69 9.44 9.08 -21.19
CA THR A 69 8.95 8.91 -22.57
C THR A 69 9.41 7.63 -23.25
N ASN A 70 10.40 6.92 -22.70
CA ASN A 70 10.90 5.69 -23.31
C ASN A 70 10.03 4.47 -22.89
N PRO A 71 9.25 3.87 -23.79
CA PRO A 71 8.45 2.69 -23.47
C PRO A 71 9.30 1.44 -23.15
N ASN A 72 10.60 1.47 -23.47
CA ASN A 72 11.52 0.36 -23.23
C ASN A 72 12.35 0.52 -21.94
N PHE A 73 12.12 1.59 -21.16
CA PHE A 73 12.79 1.76 -19.88
C PHE A 73 12.29 0.68 -18.89
N ASP A 74 13.17 -0.26 -18.52
CA ASP A 74 12.81 -1.41 -17.67
C ASP A 74 13.14 -1.19 -16.18
N GLY A 75 13.81 -0.09 -15.83
CA GLY A 75 14.22 0.23 -14.47
C GLY A 75 15.15 -0.80 -13.81
N LYS A 76 15.72 -1.75 -14.57
CA LYS A 76 16.52 -2.84 -14.03
C LYS A 76 17.95 -2.39 -13.77
N LEU A 77 18.39 -2.63 -12.53
CA LEU A 77 19.79 -2.60 -12.14
C LEU A 77 20.54 -3.73 -12.83
N ARG A 78 21.06 -3.47 -14.03
CA ARG A 78 21.92 -4.42 -14.74
C ARG A 78 23.32 -4.35 -14.12
N GLY A 79 23.59 -5.21 -13.16
CA GLY A 79 24.90 -5.34 -12.54
C GLY A 79 25.15 -6.74 -11.98
N GLY A 80 26.13 -7.46 -12.56
CA GLY A 80 26.78 -8.62 -11.95
C GLY A 80 26.69 -9.90 -12.76
N SER A 81 27.62 -10.11 -13.69
CA SER A 81 28.04 -11.48 -14.04
C SER A 81 28.43 -12.18 -12.75
N ARG A 82 27.65 -13.18 -12.31
CA ARG A 82 28.11 -14.12 -11.28
C ARG A 82 29.43 -14.71 -11.78
N ALA A 83 30.54 -14.38 -11.14
CA ALA A 83 31.78 -15.12 -11.31
C ALA A 83 31.54 -16.55 -10.81
N ARG A 84 31.11 -17.44 -11.72
CA ARG A 84 31.14 -18.88 -11.52
C ARG A 84 32.43 -19.41 -12.14
N GLY A 85 33.32 -19.91 -11.29
CA GLY A 85 34.38 -20.85 -11.65
C GLY A 85 35.60 -20.23 -12.33
N TYR A 86 36.69 -20.08 -11.58
CA TYR A 86 38.03 -20.24 -12.16
C TYR A 86 38.44 -21.71 -12.03
N PRO A 87 38.96 -22.32 -13.10
CA PRO A 87 40.22 -23.04 -13.01
C PRO A 87 41.31 -22.26 -13.76
N ALA A 88 42.55 -22.48 -13.33
CA ALA A 88 43.74 -21.74 -13.71
C ALA A 88 44.12 -21.88 -15.20
N GLY A 89 44.53 -20.79 -15.85
CA GLY A 89 45.24 -20.85 -17.14
C GLY A 89 45.08 -19.64 -18.06
N ILE A 90 46.01 -18.68 -17.95
CA ILE A 90 46.64 -17.93 -19.06
C ILE A 90 45.76 -17.03 -19.99
N ARG A 91 45.95 -15.72 -19.78
CA ARG A 91 46.09 -14.57 -20.72
C ARG A 91 44.89 -13.71 -21.16
N LEU A 92 44.95 -12.45 -20.68
CA LEU A 92 44.69 -11.13 -21.31
C LEU A 92 43.36 -10.86 -22.05
N ARG A 93 42.42 -10.22 -21.36
CA ARG A 93 41.76 -8.92 -21.66
C ARG A 93 40.62 -8.74 -20.65
N GLY A 94 40.53 -7.58 -20.01
CA GLY A 94 39.44 -7.28 -19.06
C GLY A 94 39.88 -6.97 -17.63
N ILE A 95 40.99 -6.24 -17.45
CA ILE A 95 41.13 -5.47 -16.21
C ILE A 95 39.99 -4.45 -16.22
N PRO A 96 39.03 -4.48 -15.29
CA PRO A 96 38.06 -3.40 -15.19
C PRO A 96 38.86 -2.16 -14.78
N ALA A 97 38.74 -1.08 -15.54
CA ALA A 97 39.30 0.21 -15.12
C ALA A 97 38.80 0.54 -13.70
N PRO A 98 39.65 1.10 -12.83
CA PRO A 98 39.18 1.63 -11.55
C PRO A 98 38.20 2.77 -11.87
N GLY A 99 36.91 2.53 -11.66
CA GLY A 99 35.83 3.44 -12.05
C GLY A 99 34.69 2.84 -12.88
N ALA A 100 34.70 1.53 -13.19
CA ALA A 100 33.56 0.87 -13.84
C ALA A 100 32.35 0.77 -12.89
N THR A 101 31.59 1.86 -12.78
CA THR A 101 30.29 1.90 -12.11
C THR A 101 29.30 1.04 -12.86
N ALA A 102 28.63 0.13 -12.14
CA ALA A 102 27.49 -0.65 -12.61
C ALA A 102 26.28 0.26 -12.88
N LEU A 103 26.33 1.00 -13.99
CA LEU A 103 25.29 1.93 -14.42
C LEU A 103 24.50 1.26 -15.55
N GLY A 104 23.57 0.39 -15.18
CA GLY A 104 22.52 -0.08 -16.09
C GLY A 104 21.52 1.04 -16.39
N SER A 105 20.21 0.75 -16.32
CA SER A 105 19.13 1.73 -16.52
C SER A 105 19.21 2.97 -15.62
N LEU A 106 20.01 2.94 -14.55
CA LEU A 106 20.29 4.09 -13.68
C LEU A 106 20.92 5.27 -14.43
N ALA A 107 21.72 5.04 -15.46
CA ALA A 107 22.33 6.13 -16.25
C ALA A 107 21.30 6.95 -17.04
N GLU A 108 20.09 6.42 -17.22
CA GLU A 108 19.01 7.08 -17.95
C GLU A 108 18.15 7.96 -17.04
N ILE A 109 18.34 7.85 -15.72
CA ILE A 109 17.61 8.59 -14.69
C ILE A 109 18.39 9.85 -14.33
N ASP A 110 17.66 10.95 -14.13
CA ASP A 110 18.25 12.20 -13.67
C ASP A 110 18.98 12.06 -12.32
N ASP A 111 20.18 12.62 -12.20
CA ASP A 111 21.02 12.50 -11.01
C ASP A 111 20.38 13.14 -9.77
N GLU A 112 19.63 14.23 -9.95
CA GLU A 112 18.92 14.89 -8.85
C GLU A 112 17.77 14.01 -8.33
N PHE A 113 17.12 13.26 -9.23
CA PHE A 113 16.16 12.23 -8.86
C PHE A 113 16.81 11.11 -8.06
N ILE A 114 17.93 10.55 -8.53
CA ILE A 114 18.65 9.49 -7.83
C ILE A 114 19.09 9.98 -6.44
N LYS A 115 19.59 11.21 -6.33
CA LYS A 115 20.01 11.81 -5.07
C LYS A 115 18.86 11.86 -4.06
N ASN A 116 17.69 12.36 -4.47
CA ASN A 116 16.52 12.43 -3.60
C ASN A 116 15.94 11.05 -3.30
N LEU A 117 15.99 10.10 -4.24
CA LEU A 117 15.56 8.72 -4.01
C LEU A 117 16.42 8.03 -2.94
N LYS A 118 17.74 8.26 -2.95
CA LYS A 118 18.67 7.78 -1.90
C LYS A 118 18.38 8.35 -0.52
N VAL A 119 17.68 9.48 -0.42
CA VAL A 119 17.22 10.06 0.85
C VAL A 119 15.83 9.52 1.22
N LEU A 120 14.92 9.43 0.26
CA LEU A 120 13.54 8.98 0.43
C LEU A 120 13.46 7.54 0.97
N ILE A 121 14.19 6.61 0.34
CA ILE A 121 14.06 5.18 0.68
C ILE A 121 14.48 4.89 2.13
N PRO A 122 15.65 5.35 2.63
CA PRO A 122 15.97 5.20 4.04
C PRO A 122 15.05 5.98 4.96
N TRP A 123 14.49 7.11 4.54
CA TRP A 123 13.52 7.84 5.36
C TRP A 123 12.22 7.03 5.58
N LEU A 124 11.76 6.30 4.56
CA LEU A 124 10.58 5.43 4.62
C LEU A 124 10.82 4.08 5.31
N LEU A 125 11.97 3.44 5.04
CA LEU A 125 12.19 2.02 5.38
C LEU A 125 13.23 1.80 6.48
N ARG A 126 13.71 2.87 7.13
CA ARG A 126 14.56 2.74 8.32
C ARG A 126 13.82 1.95 9.41
N PRO A 127 14.48 1.04 10.13
CA PRO A 127 13.82 0.26 11.18
C PRO A 127 13.06 1.12 12.19
N GLU A 128 13.57 2.32 12.47
CA GLU A 128 12.96 3.29 13.38
C GLU A 128 11.75 4.02 12.79
N SER A 129 11.61 4.03 11.46
CA SER A 129 10.48 4.61 10.72
C SER A 129 9.38 3.59 10.40
N LEU A 130 9.59 2.31 10.71
CA LEU A 130 8.62 1.25 10.40
C LEU A 130 7.50 1.21 11.44
N ASP A 131 6.38 1.86 11.11
CA ASP A 131 5.17 1.78 11.90
C ASP A 131 4.55 0.37 11.81
N VAL A 132 4.45 -0.33 12.94
CA VAL A 132 3.65 -1.56 13.02
C VAL A 132 2.20 -1.21 12.74
N LYS A 133 1.53 -2.00 11.88
CA LYS A 133 0.14 -1.76 11.54
C LYS A 133 -0.73 -1.93 12.78
N GLU A 134 -1.43 -0.86 13.17
CA GLU A 134 -2.42 -0.89 14.24
C GLU A 134 -3.84 -0.78 13.70
N ILE A 135 -4.76 -1.60 14.20
CA ILE A 135 -6.21 -1.45 13.97
C ILE A 135 -6.89 -1.45 15.33
N ASN A 136 -7.69 -0.42 15.60
CA ASN A 136 -8.37 -0.21 16.90
C ASN A 136 -7.43 -0.24 18.11
N GLY A 137 -6.22 0.31 17.95
CA GLY A 137 -5.21 0.37 19.01
C GLY A 137 -4.47 -0.95 19.26
N ASN A 138 -4.74 -1.99 18.48
CA ASN A 138 -4.03 -3.27 18.57
C ASN A 138 -3.06 -3.45 17.41
N HIS A 139 -1.83 -3.88 17.72
CA HIS A 139 -0.86 -4.29 16.72
C HIS A 139 -1.37 -5.51 15.95
N ILE A 140 -1.26 -5.45 14.62
CA ILE A 140 -1.74 -6.49 13.72
C ILE A 140 -0.56 -7.30 13.20
N THR A 141 -0.60 -8.62 13.42
CA THR A 141 0.36 -9.57 12.86
C THR A 141 0.11 -9.78 11.37
N CYS A 142 1.07 -10.33 10.62
CA CYS A 142 0.85 -10.69 9.22
C CYS A 142 -0.34 -11.63 9.04
N ARG A 143 -0.54 -12.58 9.97
CA ARG A 143 -1.72 -13.46 9.98
C ARG A 143 -3.01 -12.66 10.18
N GLY A 144 -3.06 -11.80 11.21
CA GLY A 144 -4.22 -10.94 11.45
C GLY A 144 -4.54 -10.01 10.28
N LEU A 145 -3.50 -9.49 9.61
CA LEU A 145 -3.66 -8.63 8.43
C LEU A 145 -4.27 -9.41 7.26
N VAL A 146 -3.81 -10.64 7.04
CA VAL A 146 -4.38 -11.54 6.03
C VAL A 146 -5.83 -11.86 6.34
N GLU A 147 -6.19 -12.12 7.61
CA GLU A 147 -7.60 -12.33 8.00
C GLU A 147 -8.45 -11.08 7.75
N TYR A 148 -7.92 -9.87 7.99
CA TYR A 148 -8.60 -8.61 7.62
C TYR A 148 -8.88 -8.49 6.11
N PHE A 149 -8.00 -9.01 5.26
CA PHE A 149 -8.22 -9.08 3.82
C PHE A 149 -9.12 -10.26 3.39
N LYS A 150 -9.26 -11.28 4.25
CA LYS A 150 -9.97 -12.54 3.96
C LYS A 150 -11.33 -12.65 4.64
N VAL A 151 -11.81 -11.64 5.37
CA VAL A 151 -13.12 -11.66 6.05
C VAL A 151 -14.25 -12.21 5.17
N PRO A 152 -14.33 -11.93 3.85
CA PRO A 152 -15.34 -12.56 2.99
C PRO A 152 -15.10 -14.06 2.70
N ALA A 153 -13.84 -14.50 2.60
CA ALA A 153 -13.45 -15.84 2.15
C ALA A 153 -13.22 -16.87 3.28
N ALA A 154 -12.85 -16.43 4.49
CA ALA A 154 -12.56 -17.32 5.62
C ALA A 154 -13.85 -17.80 6.33
N ALA A 155 -14.86 -16.93 6.46
CA ALA A 155 -16.20 -17.28 6.92
C ALA A 155 -16.81 -18.43 6.09
N ALA A 156 -16.58 -18.34 4.79
CA ALA A 156 -16.99 -19.24 3.75
C ALA A 156 -16.46 -20.69 3.93
N ALA A 157 -15.15 -20.86 4.15
CA ALA A 157 -14.50 -22.16 4.21
C ALA A 157 -14.75 -22.95 5.51
N VAL A 158 -15.05 -22.24 6.62
CA VAL A 158 -15.23 -22.86 7.94
C VAL A 158 -16.60 -23.53 8.08
N VAL A 159 -17.61 -23.20 7.27
CA VAL A 159 -18.94 -23.81 7.43
C VAL A 159 -19.09 -25.05 6.54
N CYS A 160 -18.65 -25.01 5.28
CA CYS A 160 -18.90 -26.09 4.31
C CYS A 160 -17.72 -26.39 3.37
N GLY A 161 -16.47 -26.41 3.86
CA GLY A 161 -15.34 -26.91 3.06
C GLY A 161 -15.60 -28.33 2.52
N GLY A 162 -14.91 -28.73 1.44
CA GLY A 162 -15.14 -30.01 0.76
C GLY A 162 -15.14 -31.24 1.69
N ASP A 163 -14.38 -31.19 2.78
CA ASP A 163 -14.24 -32.27 3.76
C ASP A 163 -15.31 -32.27 4.89
N LYS A 164 -16.27 -31.33 4.89
CA LYS A 164 -17.30 -31.23 5.94
C LYS A 164 -18.62 -31.94 5.54
N PRO A 165 -19.30 -32.62 6.48
CA PRO A 165 -20.57 -33.31 6.22
C PRO A 165 -21.70 -32.33 5.88
N PHE A 166 -22.80 -32.86 5.34
CA PHE A 166 -24.02 -32.10 5.10
C PHE A 166 -24.50 -31.39 6.38
N LEU A 167 -24.80 -30.10 6.26
CA LEU A 167 -25.40 -29.28 7.30
C LEU A 167 -26.87 -29.03 6.98
N ALA A 168 -27.73 -29.10 7.99
CA ALA A 168 -29.13 -28.77 7.81
C ALA A 168 -29.28 -27.29 7.37
N PRO A 169 -30.23 -26.96 6.48
CA PRO A 169 -30.41 -25.59 5.99
C PRO A 169 -30.58 -24.54 7.11
N SER A 170 -31.25 -24.89 8.21
CA SER A 170 -31.44 -24.02 9.38
C SER A 170 -30.12 -23.67 10.08
N ASP A 171 -29.23 -24.66 10.20
CA ASP A 171 -27.94 -24.51 10.88
C ASP A 171 -26.96 -23.76 9.99
N LEU A 172 -27.00 -24.04 8.68
CA LEU A 172 -26.25 -23.33 7.66
C LEU A 172 -26.63 -21.84 7.60
N GLN A 173 -27.93 -21.54 7.63
CA GLN A 173 -28.44 -20.17 7.66
C GLN A 173 -28.04 -19.44 8.95
N SER A 174 -28.11 -20.12 10.09
CA SER A 174 -27.70 -19.55 11.38
C SER A 174 -26.21 -19.21 11.39
N LYS A 175 -25.37 -20.11 10.86
CA LYS A 175 -23.91 -19.86 10.73
C LYS A 175 -23.59 -18.74 9.76
N HIS A 176 -24.32 -18.64 8.64
CA HIS A 176 -24.19 -17.50 7.72
C HIS A 176 -24.47 -16.18 8.43
N ALA A 177 -25.57 -16.10 9.18
CA ALA A 177 -25.95 -14.89 9.90
C ALA A 177 -24.88 -14.47 10.92
N GLU A 178 -24.37 -15.40 11.73
CA GLU A 178 -23.28 -15.14 12.69
C GLU A 178 -22.03 -14.57 12.01
N LEU A 179 -21.60 -15.17 10.90
CA LEU A 179 -20.40 -14.78 10.19
C LEU A 179 -20.57 -13.46 9.44
N ARG A 180 -21.74 -13.23 8.85
CA ARG A 180 -22.11 -11.97 8.20
C ARG A 180 -22.08 -10.82 9.21
N ASP A 181 -22.67 -11.02 10.39
CA ASP A 181 -22.68 -10.01 11.44
C ASP A 181 -21.28 -9.73 11.99
N GLU A 182 -20.45 -10.76 12.15
CA GLU A 182 -19.05 -10.59 12.54
C GLU A 182 -18.25 -9.81 11.48
N ALA A 183 -18.43 -10.14 10.20
CA ALA A 183 -17.78 -9.46 9.08
C ALA A 183 -18.19 -7.98 9.00
N VAL A 184 -19.49 -7.68 9.13
CA VAL A 184 -20.01 -6.31 9.14
C VAL A 184 -19.50 -5.54 10.35
N ARG A 185 -19.45 -6.17 11.54
CA ARG A 185 -18.91 -5.57 12.76
C ARG A 185 -17.43 -5.23 12.60
N LEU A 186 -16.62 -6.13 12.04
CA LEU A 186 -15.22 -5.88 11.73
C LEU A 186 -15.08 -4.75 10.72
N PHE A 187 -15.86 -4.76 9.64
CA PHE A 187 -15.84 -3.72 8.63
C PHE A 187 -16.14 -2.34 9.23
N ARG A 188 -17.24 -2.22 9.99
CA ARG A 188 -17.64 -0.97 10.66
C ARG A 188 -16.59 -0.51 11.66
N GLY A 189 -16.00 -1.44 12.41
CA GLY A 189 -15.00 -1.16 13.43
C GLY A 189 -13.67 -0.62 12.91
N VAL A 190 -13.36 -0.72 11.62
CA VAL A 190 -12.13 -0.11 11.05
C VAL A 190 -12.33 1.39 10.85
N LYS A 191 -11.44 2.24 11.38
CA LYS A 191 -11.45 3.68 11.02
C LYS A 191 -11.14 3.86 9.52
N LYS A 192 -12.08 4.44 8.79
CA LYS A 192 -12.03 4.63 7.32
C LYS A 192 -12.02 6.12 6.98
N MET A 193 -11.34 6.47 5.88
CA MET A 193 -11.33 7.83 5.33
C MET A 193 -12.69 8.14 4.69
N GLY A 194 -13.18 9.39 4.87
CA GLY A 194 -14.41 9.86 4.23
C GLY A 194 -15.70 9.62 5.02
N GLY A 195 -15.61 9.10 6.25
CA GLY A 195 -16.77 8.90 7.13
C GLY A 195 -17.68 7.75 6.73
N GLU A 196 -18.77 7.57 7.48
CA GLU A 196 -19.69 6.45 7.28
C GLU A 196 -20.39 6.49 5.92
N GLU A 197 -20.77 7.68 5.45
CA GLU A 197 -21.42 7.85 4.15
C GLU A 197 -20.55 7.37 2.97
N PHE A 198 -19.27 7.71 2.97
CA PHE A 198 -18.34 7.25 1.94
C PHE A 198 -18.12 5.73 2.02
N SER A 199 -18.04 5.19 3.23
CA SER A 199 -17.85 3.75 3.43
C SER A 199 -19.11 2.91 3.15
N ARG A 200 -20.30 3.53 3.03
CA ARG A 200 -21.59 2.84 2.86
C ARG A 200 -21.62 1.97 1.60
N ARG A 201 -21.09 2.47 0.48
CA ARG A 201 -21.06 1.71 -0.79
C ARG A 201 -20.21 0.44 -0.66
N TYR A 202 -19.08 0.54 0.03
CA TYR A 202 -18.19 -0.60 0.28
C TYR A 202 -18.81 -1.60 1.26
N LEU A 203 -19.56 -1.11 2.26
CA LEU A 203 -20.32 -1.98 3.16
C LEU A 203 -21.39 -2.77 2.39
N GLN A 204 -22.17 -2.10 1.54
CA GLN A 204 -23.18 -2.75 0.71
C GLN A 204 -22.56 -3.79 -0.23
N GLN A 205 -21.39 -3.48 -0.81
CA GLN A 205 -20.66 -4.42 -1.64
C GLN A 205 -20.18 -5.64 -0.83
N LEU A 206 -19.64 -5.44 0.37
CA LEU A 206 -19.23 -6.52 1.26
C LEU A 206 -20.42 -7.44 1.61
N GLU A 207 -21.56 -6.87 1.99
CA GLU A 207 -22.77 -7.64 2.29
C GLU A 207 -23.25 -8.44 1.07
N ALA A 208 -23.26 -7.84 -0.11
CA ALA A 208 -23.63 -8.51 -1.35
C ALA A 208 -22.68 -9.66 -1.70
N GLU A 209 -21.37 -9.47 -1.58
CA GLU A 209 -20.37 -10.52 -1.83
C GLU A 209 -20.51 -11.69 -0.83
N ILE A 210 -20.81 -11.39 0.43
CA ILE A 210 -21.07 -12.41 1.47
C ILE A 210 -22.32 -13.22 1.13
N ASP A 211 -23.41 -12.56 0.69
CA ASP A 211 -24.66 -13.22 0.32
C ASP A 211 -24.52 -14.04 -0.98
N GLU A 212 -23.75 -13.56 -1.96
CA GLU A 212 -23.43 -14.33 -3.18
C GLU A 212 -22.64 -15.59 -2.87
N LEU A 213 -21.64 -15.50 -1.99
CA LEU A 213 -20.88 -16.65 -1.53
C LEU A 213 -21.81 -17.65 -0.81
N TYR A 214 -22.73 -17.18 0.03
CA TYR A 214 -23.72 -18.03 0.70
C TYR A 214 -24.57 -18.84 -0.29
N ILE A 215 -25.03 -18.24 -1.39
CA ILE A 215 -25.77 -18.96 -2.44
C ILE A 215 -24.91 -20.09 -3.04
N GLN A 216 -23.61 -19.86 -3.24
CA GLN A 216 -22.71 -20.91 -3.71
C GLN A 216 -22.57 -22.04 -2.67
N TYR A 217 -22.58 -21.71 -1.37
CA TYR A 217 -22.53 -22.70 -0.30
C TYR A 217 -23.77 -23.55 -0.18
N ILE A 218 -24.97 -22.98 -0.34
CA ILE A 218 -26.21 -23.77 -0.35
C ILE A 218 -26.12 -24.84 -1.44
N LYS A 219 -25.74 -24.43 -2.66
CA LYS A 219 -25.57 -25.36 -3.80
C LYS A 219 -24.53 -26.45 -3.52
N HIS A 220 -23.41 -26.09 -2.90
CA HIS A 220 -22.37 -27.06 -2.55
C HIS A 220 -22.80 -28.01 -1.42
N ASN A 221 -23.50 -27.51 -0.40
CA ASN A 221 -24.00 -28.31 0.70
C ASN A 221 -25.10 -29.27 0.24
N ASP A 222 -26.03 -28.82 -0.60
CA ASP A 222 -27.08 -29.66 -1.19
C ASP A 222 -26.50 -30.80 -2.03
N SER A 223 -25.34 -30.60 -2.67
CA SER A 223 -24.66 -31.65 -3.44
C SER A 223 -24.07 -32.79 -2.59
N LYS A 224 -24.10 -32.66 -1.25
CA LYS A 224 -23.58 -33.66 -0.28
C LYS A 224 -24.68 -34.52 0.36
N ASN A 225 -25.95 -34.23 0.10
CA ASN A 225 -27.12 -35.00 0.57
C ASN A 225 -27.56 -35.98 -0.52
#